data_AF-A0A497HXK2-F1
#
_entry.id   AF-A0A497HXK2-F1
#
_cell.length_a   1.000
_cell.length_b   1.000
_cell.length_c   1.000
_cell.angle_alpha   90.00
_cell.angle_beta   90.00
_cell.angle_gamma   90.00
#
_symmetry.space_group_name_H-M   'P 1'
#
loop_
_entity.id
_entity.type
_entity.pdbx_description
1 polymer ?
#
loop_
_entity_poly.entity_id
_entity_poly.type
_entity_poly.pdbx_seq_one_letter_code
_entity_poly.pdbx_strand_id
1 'polypeptide(L)' 'MKVLSIKEYAARKVLCLLISSLFILGPLGLDFLDDNFKKSGNLLTWKGSINDIPYTIVLNFPASIDNCHAHIWWIEED' A
#
# COMPACT_ATOMS: atom_id res chain seq x y z
N MET A 1 -15.79 -11.76 3.51
CA MET A 1 -14.43 -11.26 3.18
C MET A 1 -14.57 -10.07 2.26
N LYS A 2 -14.08 -8.89 2.66
CA LYS A 2 -14.15 -7.67 1.84
C LYS A 2 -12.77 -7.40 1.25
N VAL A 3 -12.71 -7.23 -0.07
CA VAL A 3 -11.47 -6.93 -0.81
C VAL A 3 -11.49 -5.47 -1.21
N LEU A 4 -10.48 -4.71 -0.77
CA LEU A 4 -10.25 -3.34 -1.23
C LEU A 4 -9.14 -3.39 -2.29
N SER A 5 -9.51 -3.12 -3.55
CA SER A 5 -8.57 -3.01 -4.66
C SER A 5 -8.50 -1.55 -5.09
N ILE A 6 -7.34 -0.95 -4.93
CA ILE A 6 -7.08 0.43 -5.36
C ILE A 6 -6.10 0.36 -6.53
N LYS A 7 -6.55 0.82 -7.70
CA LYS A 7 -5.90 0.52 -8.99
C LYS A 7 -5.03 1.63 -9.56
N GLU A 8 -5.01 2.82 -8.98
CA GLU A 8 -4.23 3.93 -9.56
C GLU A 8 -3.56 4.75 -8.45
N TYR A 9 -2.25 4.52 -8.29
CA TYR A 9 -1.36 5.44 -7.60
C TYR A 9 -0.25 5.86 -8.55
N ALA A 10 -0.37 7.06 -9.09
CA ALA A 10 0.66 7.70 -9.88
C ALA A 10 1.73 8.27 -8.93
N ALA A 11 2.71 7.46 -8.52
CA ALA A 11 3.97 8.05 -8.10
C ALA A 11 4.60 8.69 -9.35
N ARG A 12 4.76 10.01 -9.40
CA ARG A 12 5.68 10.65 -10.34
C ARG A 12 6.91 11.06 -9.54
N LYS A 13 8.08 10.76 -10.10
CA LYS A 13 9.41 10.99 -9.53
C LYS A 13 9.42 12.27 -8.67
N VAL A 14 9.82 12.11 -7.41
CA VAL A 14 10.15 13.16 -6.41
C VAL A 14 9.00 13.71 -5.53
N LEU A 15 7.72 13.46 -5.80
CA LEU A 15 6.67 13.88 -4.85
C LEU A 15 6.03 12.67 -4.14
N CYS A 16 6.56 12.42 -2.94
CA CYS A 16 6.01 11.52 -1.93
C CYS A 16 4.48 11.55 -1.94
N LEU A 17 3.86 10.41 -2.25
CA LEU A 17 2.44 10.16 -2.05
C LEU A 17 2.15 10.05 -0.54
N LEU A 18 2.33 11.17 0.19
CA LEU A 18 1.82 11.35 1.55
C LEU A 18 0.29 11.36 1.60
N ILE A 19 -0.37 11.47 0.44
CA ILE A 19 -1.80 11.79 0.36
C ILE A 19 -2.66 10.54 0.13
N SER A 20 -2.09 9.38 -0.22
CA SER A 20 -2.89 8.17 -0.44
C SER A 20 -2.92 7.20 0.72
N SER A 21 -1.77 6.86 1.28
CA SER A 21 -1.65 5.97 2.45
C SER A 21 -2.27 6.63 3.68
N LEU A 22 -1.98 7.92 3.92
CA LEU A 22 -2.51 8.64 5.09
C LEU A 22 -4.03 8.78 5.07
N PHE A 23 -4.67 8.93 3.90
CA PHE A 23 -6.12 9.10 3.82
C PHE A 23 -6.91 7.80 3.78
N ILE A 24 -6.31 6.69 3.35
CA ILE A 24 -7.00 5.40 3.27
C ILE A 24 -6.60 4.46 4.41
N LEU A 25 -5.31 4.36 4.70
CA LEU A 25 -4.77 3.46 5.72
C LEU A 25 -4.66 4.13 7.07
N GLY A 26 -4.38 5.44 7.11
CA GLY A 26 -4.35 6.22 8.35
C GLY A 26 -5.64 6.09 9.20
N PRO A 27 -6.85 6.27 8.62
CA PRO A 27 -8.09 6.06 9.36
C PRO A 27 -8.34 4.61 9.78
N LEU A 28 -7.66 3.65 9.13
CA LEU A 28 -7.69 2.24 9.50
C LEU A 28 -6.60 1.89 10.52
N GLY A 29 -5.73 2.83 10.88
CA GLY A 29 -4.59 2.61 11.77
C GLY A 29 -3.51 1.72 11.17
N LEU A 30 -3.41 1.63 9.84
CA LEU A 30 -2.51 0.72 9.15
C LEU A 30 -1.24 1.42 8.62
N ASP A 31 -0.11 0.77 8.82
CA ASP A 31 1.24 1.12 8.40
C ASP A 31 1.83 -0.01 7.54
N PHE A 32 2.49 0.31 6.43
CA PHE A 32 2.97 -0.73 5.52
C PHE A 32 4.04 -1.63 6.14
N LEU A 33 4.91 -1.07 6.99
CA LEU A 33 6.03 -1.80 7.58
C LEU A 33 5.61 -2.46 8.88
N ASP A 34 4.99 -1.70 9.80
CA ASP A 34 4.65 -2.19 11.12
C ASP A 34 3.51 -3.23 11.08
N ASP A 35 2.55 -3.09 10.14
CA ASP A 35 1.47 -4.07 9.96
C ASP A 35 1.81 -5.20 8.96
N ASN A 36 3.10 -5.35 8.64
CA ASN A 36 3.62 -6.48 7.85
C ASN A 36 2.96 -6.63 6.47
N PHE A 37 2.80 -5.53 5.72
CA PHE A 37 2.38 -5.66 4.32
C PHE A 37 3.42 -6.48 3.54
N LYS A 38 2.94 -7.44 2.76
CA LYS A 38 3.77 -8.25 1.89
C LYS A 38 3.91 -7.59 0.53
N LYS A 39 5.14 -7.19 0.23
CA LYS A 39 5.54 -6.65 -1.07
C LYS A 39 5.87 -7.77 -2.06
N SER A 40 5.46 -7.62 -3.31
CA SER A 40 5.84 -8.50 -4.42
C SER A 40 5.86 -7.70 -5.72
N GLY A 41 7.04 -7.26 -6.17
CA GLY A 41 7.20 -6.45 -7.38
C GLY A 41 6.40 -5.14 -7.29
N ASN A 42 5.31 -5.07 -8.04
CA ASN A 42 4.39 -3.92 -8.12
C ASN A 42 3.15 -4.07 -7.21
N LEU A 43 3.15 -5.00 -6.26
CA LEU A 43 2.03 -5.27 -5.36
C LEU A 43 2.43 -5.08 -3.89
N LEU A 44 1.50 -4.49 -3.12
CA LEU A 44 1.48 -4.55 -1.66
C LEU A 44 0.19 -5.20 -1.19
N THR A 45 0.32 -6.22 -0.35
CA THR A 45 -0.83 -7.00 0.14
C THR A 45 -0.84 -7.08 1.66
N TRP A 46 -2.02 -6.95 2.24
CA TRP A 46 -2.23 -7.13 3.66
C TRP A 46 -3.48 -7.94 3.92
N LYS A 47 -3.41 -8.79 4.94
CA LYS A 47 -4.52 -9.62 5.42
C LYS A 47 -4.58 -9.51 6.93
N GLY A 48 -5.74 -9.14 7.43
CA GLY A 48 -5.97 -9.00 8.86
C GLY A 48 -7.43 -8.67 9.13
N SER A 49 -7.72 -8.25 10.35
CA SER A 49 -9.07 -7.86 10.78
C SER A 49 -9.06 -6.42 11.27
N ILE A 50 -10.09 -5.67 10.88
CA ILE A 50 -10.32 -4.29 11.33
C ILE A 50 -11.69 -4.27 11.98
N ASN A 51 -11.76 -3.91 13.28
CA ASN A 51 -12.99 -4.00 14.08
C ASN A 51 -13.66 -5.38 13.96
N ASP A 52 -12.87 -6.46 14.13
CA ASP A 52 -13.29 -7.87 14.02
C ASP A 52 -13.82 -8.32 12.65
N ILE A 53 -13.77 -7.44 11.64
CA ILE A 53 -14.17 -7.78 10.28
C ILE A 53 -12.92 -8.15 9.48
N PRO A 54 -12.85 -9.34 8.84
CA PRO A 54 -11.69 -9.75 8.07
C PRO A 54 -11.60 -9.03 6.73
N TYR A 55 -10.43 -8.46 6.47
CA TYR A 55 -10.09 -7.71 5.27
C TYR A 55 -8.92 -8.33 4.51
N THR A 56 -8.92 -8.11 3.21
CA THR A 56 -7.73 -8.24 2.36
C THR A 56 -7.58 -6.95 1.58
N ILE A 57 -6.45 -6.28 1.79
CA ILE A 57 -6.09 -5.05 1.08
C ILE A 57 -5.06 -5.44 0.02
N VAL A 58 -5.33 -5.04 -1.23
CA VAL A 58 -4.41 -5.25 -2.35
C VAL A 58 -4.22 -3.92 -3.05
N LEU A 59 -3.00 -3.40 -2.96
CA LEU A 59 -2.57 -2.21 -3.69
C LEU A 59 -1.76 -2.66 -4.89
N ASN A 60 -2.21 -2.26 -6.08
CA ASN A 60 -1.55 -2.58 -7.34
C ASN A 60 -1.00 -1.32 -7.98
N PHE A 61 0.27 -1.37 -8.35
CA PHE A 61 0.99 -0.24 -8.91
C PHE A 61 1.42 -0.52 -10.36
N PRO A 62 1.56 0.51 -11.20
CA PRO A 62 1.97 0.37 -12.60
C PRO A 62 3.40 -0.14 -12.82
N ALA A 63 4.28 -0.09 -11.82
CA ALA A 63 5.66 -0.58 -11.88
C ALA A 63 6.10 -1.14 -10.53
N SER A 64 7.23 -1.85 -10.53
CA SER A 64 7.84 -2.39 -9.31
C SER A 64 8.11 -1.26 -8.30
N ILE A 65 7.84 -1.56 -7.02
CA ILE A 65 7.93 -0.56 -5.95
C ILE A 65 8.86 -1.00 -4.82
N ASP A 66 9.22 -0.03 -4.01
CA ASP A 66 9.64 -0.25 -2.63
C ASP A 66 8.90 0.72 -1.70
N ASN A 67 8.89 0.40 -0.41
CA ASN A 67 8.09 1.12 0.57
C ASN A 67 8.75 1.20 1.94
N CYS A 68 8.32 2.17 2.73
CA CYS A 68 8.53 2.20 4.17
C CYS A 68 7.16 2.30 4.86
N HIS A 69 7.12 2.79 6.10
CA HIS A 69 5.92 3.08 6.88
C HIS A 69 4.70 3.58 6.09
N ALA A 70 4.83 4.75 5.44
CA ALA A 70 3.73 5.38 4.69
C ALA A 70 4.10 5.77 3.25
N HIS A 71 5.35 5.57 2.84
CA HIS A 71 5.86 6.01 1.55
C HIS A 71 6.06 4.85 0.59
N ILE A 72 5.87 5.15 -0.69
CA ILE A 72 6.07 4.21 -1.81
C ILE A 72 6.84 4.95 -2.91
N TRP A 73 7.83 4.30 -3.50
CA TRP A 73 8.56 4.81 -4.66
C TRP A 73 8.78 3.69 -5.69
N TRP A 74 9.00 4.07 -6.95
CA TRP A 74 9.39 3.12 -7.99
C TRP A 74 10.79 2.62 -7.74
N ILE A 75 11.00 1.32 -7.94
CA ILE A 75 12.33 0.79 -8.18
C ILE A 75 12.52 0.70 -9.69
N GLU A 76 13.63 1.23 -10.19
CA GLU A 76 14.05 0.98 -11.56
C GLU A 76 14.52 -0.49 -11.62
N GLU A 77 14.06 -1.24 -12.62
CA GLU A 77 14.60 -2.58 -12.90
C GLU A 77 15.90 -2.36 -13.69
N ASP A 78 17.04 -2.73 -13.09
CA ASP A 78 18.36 -2.70 -13.74
C ASP A 78 18.44 -3.65 -14.96
#